data_AF-A0A950VSE1-F1
#
_entry.id   AF-A0A950VSE1-F1
#
_cell.length_a   1.000
_cell.length_b   1.000
_cell.length_c   1.000
_cell.angle_alpha   90.00
_cell.angle_beta   90.00
_cell.angle_gamma   90.00
#
_symmetry.space_group_name_H-M   'P 1'
#
loop_
_entity.id
_entity.type
_entity.pdbx_description
1 polymer ?
#
loop_
_entity_poly.entity_id
_entity_poly.type
_entity_poly.pdbx_seq_one_letter_code
_entity_poly.pdbx_strand_id
1 'polypeptide(L)'
;MIDENIFEAAISLTRAVNRTADENLPGELKGIVKLHAGLAVGAALVPIPAADIAAAGANVWTMYIRINKAIDLPFSEHLVKSIATGLATNLASYFGASLIVGTAVKLFPGIGTAAGIAIQGATIYGVTVAAGIVYMKALAAVLNKRTSGDIDVGELKSTIDALIRDRENIKTIVEGAKESYKADKRAAS
;
A
#
# COMPACT_ATOMS: atom_id res chain seq x y z
N MET A 1 2.92 4.58 -15.40
CA MET A 1 3.54 3.55 -14.56
C MET A 1 2.87 3.34 -13.19
N ILE A 2 2.96 4.19 -12.14
CA ILE A 2 2.26 3.84 -10.88
C ILE A 2 0.74 3.94 -11.02
N ASP A 3 0.26 5.07 -11.55
CA ASP A 3 -1.16 5.33 -11.65
C ASP A 3 -1.84 4.23 -12.47
N GLU A 4 -1.10 3.69 -13.43
CA GLU A 4 -1.41 2.50 -14.22
C GLU A 4 -1.39 1.22 -13.37
N ASN A 5 -0.31 0.93 -12.63
CA ASN A 5 -0.26 -0.27 -11.76
C ASN A 5 -1.37 -0.32 -10.69
N ILE A 6 -1.71 0.83 -10.07
CA ILE A 6 -2.83 0.91 -9.12
C ILE A 6 -4.15 0.68 -9.86
N PHE A 7 -4.32 1.32 -11.02
CA PHE A 7 -5.54 1.23 -11.80
C PHE A 7 -5.75 -0.16 -12.40
N GLU A 8 -4.70 -0.85 -12.84
CA GLU A 8 -4.76 -2.24 -13.27
C GLU A 8 -5.22 -3.17 -12.15
N ALA A 9 -4.66 -3.01 -10.95
CA ALA A 9 -5.09 -3.78 -9.78
C ALA A 9 -6.55 -3.48 -9.42
N ALA A 10 -6.96 -2.21 -9.48
CA ALA A 10 -8.32 -1.78 -9.22
C ALA A 10 -9.33 -2.30 -10.27
N ILE A 11 -8.97 -2.25 -11.56
CA ILE A 11 -9.76 -2.82 -12.66
C ILE A 11 -9.88 -4.33 -12.49
N SER A 12 -8.77 -5.02 -12.22
CA SER A 12 -8.75 -6.47 -12.01
C SER A 12 -9.68 -6.88 -10.88
N LEU A 13 -9.64 -6.15 -9.76
CA LEU A 13 -10.54 -6.38 -8.63
C LEU A 13 -12.00 -6.08 -8.98
N THR A 14 -12.26 -4.95 -9.66
CA THR A 14 -13.61 -4.55 -10.11
C THR A 14 -14.23 -5.63 -11.02
N ARG A 15 -13.43 -6.20 -11.92
CA ARG A 15 -13.83 -7.34 -12.77
C ARG A 15 -14.14 -8.57 -11.93
N ALA A 16 -13.28 -8.90 -10.96
CA ALA A 16 -13.45 -10.09 -10.13
C ALA A 16 -14.70 -10.04 -9.23
N VAL A 17 -15.19 -8.84 -8.86
CA VAL A 17 -16.46 -8.68 -8.13
C VAL A 17 -17.68 -8.52 -9.03
N ASN A 18 -17.55 -8.78 -10.35
CA ASN A 18 -18.60 -8.61 -11.36
C ASN A 18 -19.24 -7.21 -11.37
N ARG A 19 -18.49 -6.17 -10.95
CA ARG A 19 -18.93 -4.76 -10.99
C ARG A 19 -18.32 -4.00 -12.16
N THR A 20 -18.11 -4.67 -13.29
CA THR A 20 -17.53 -4.04 -14.48
C THR A 20 -18.34 -2.89 -15.05
N ALA A 21 -19.64 -2.83 -14.75
CA ALA A 21 -20.53 -1.73 -15.12
C ALA A 21 -20.39 -0.50 -14.20
N ASP A 22 -19.72 -0.62 -13.05
CA ASP A 22 -19.37 0.53 -12.21
C ASP A 22 -18.04 1.11 -12.69
N GLU A 23 -18.15 2.09 -13.58
CA GLU A 23 -17.00 2.80 -14.13
C GLU A 23 -16.23 3.64 -13.08
N ASN A 24 -16.84 3.90 -11.92
CA ASN A 24 -16.25 4.73 -10.86
C ASN A 24 -15.42 3.90 -9.87
N LEU A 25 -15.77 2.63 -9.66
CA LEU A 25 -15.12 1.77 -8.66
C LEU A 25 -13.58 1.66 -8.84
N PRO A 26 -13.02 1.48 -10.05
CA PRO A 26 -11.57 1.48 -10.21
C PRO A 26 -10.92 2.79 -9.78
N GLY A 27 -11.58 3.92 -10.05
CA GLY A 27 -11.16 5.25 -9.63
C GLY A 27 -11.22 5.44 -8.11
N GLU A 28 -12.29 4.96 -7.47
CA GLU A 28 -12.45 4.98 -6.01
C GLU A 28 -11.35 4.17 -5.32
N LEU A 29 -11.12 2.93 -5.76
CA LEU A 29 -10.07 2.06 -5.22
C LEU A 29 -8.68 2.68 -5.36
N LYS A 30 -8.37 3.26 -6.53
CA LYS A 30 -7.14 4.04 -6.74
C LYS A 30 -7.05 5.21 -5.76
N GLY A 31 -8.15 5.96 -5.59
CA GLY A 31 -8.24 7.08 -4.67
C GLY A 31 -7.96 6.68 -3.22
N ILE A 32 -8.50 5.55 -2.77
CA ILE A 32 -8.25 5.00 -1.44
C ILE A 32 -6.75 4.74 -1.23
N VAL A 33 -6.08 4.09 -2.19
CA VAL A 33 -4.64 3.81 -2.08
C VAL A 33 -3.81 5.08 -2.05
N LYS A 34 -4.05 6.03 -2.97
CA LYS A 34 -3.30 7.30 -3.03
C LYS A 34 -3.50 8.14 -1.77
N LEU A 35 -4.71 8.17 -1.22
CA LEU A 35 -5.02 8.87 0.04
C LEU A 35 -4.17 8.32 1.19
N HIS A 36 -4.20 6.99 1.41
CA HIS A 36 -3.47 6.39 2.54
C HIS A 36 -1.96 6.43 2.35
N ALA A 37 -1.47 6.38 1.11
CA ALA A 37 -0.06 6.61 0.82
C ALA A 37 0.38 8.03 1.21
N GLY A 38 -0.44 9.04 0.93
CA GLY A 38 -0.21 10.41 1.38
C GLY A 38 -0.27 10.57 2.92
N LEU A 39 -1.27 9.97 3.57
CA LEU A 39 -1.40 9.97 5.03
C LEU A 39 -0.20 9.31 5.71
N ALA A 40 0.32 8.22 5.15
CA ALA A 40 1.50 7.53 5.67
C ALA A 40 2.74 8.45 5.69
N VAL A 41 2.94 9.25 4.65
CA VAL A 41 4.01 10.24 4.61
C VAL A 41 3.85 11.28 5.73
N GLY A 42 2.63 11.76 5.95
CA GLY A 42 2.35 12.72 7.02
C GLY A 42 2.57 12.14 8.42
N ALA A 43 2.13 10.90 8.66
CA ALA A 43 2.29 10.21 9.94
C ALA A 43 3.78 10.03 10.31
N ALA A 44 4.65 9.83 9.32
CA ALA A 44 6.09 9.67 9.51
C ALA A 44 6.83 10.97 9.91
N LEU A 45 6.12 12.10 9.99
CA LEU A 45 6.67 13.37 10.47
C LEU A 45 6.41 13.61 11.97
N VAL A 46 5.64 12.73 12.64
CA VAL A 46 5.32 12.86 14.07
C VAL A 46 6.54 12.45 14.92
N PRO A 47 7.09 13.35 15.77
CA PRO A 47 8.30 13.08 16.56
C PRO A 47 7.98 12.34 17.87
N ILE A 48 7.14 11.30 17.83
CA ILE A 48 6.79 10.49 19.00
C ILE A 48 7.23 9.04 18.72
N PRO A 49 8.25 8.52 19.42
CA PRO A 49 8.69 7.14 19.28
C PRO A 49 7.52 6.15 19.48
N ALA A 50 7.46 5.11 18.63
CA ALA A 50 6.43 4.06 18.60
C ALA A 50 5.02 4.50 18.14
N ALA A 51 4.64 5.77 18.28
CA ALA A 51 3.36 6.27 17.76
C ALA A 51 3.34 6.26 16.22
N ASP A 52 4.49 6.47 15.59
CA ASP A 52 4.71 6.37 14.15
C ASP A 52 4.39 4.98 13.59
N ILE A 53 4.87 3.92 14.26
CA ILE A 53 4.63 2.53 13.87
C ILE A 53 3.15 2.17 14.04
N ALA A 54 2.53 2.58 15.16
CA ALA A 54 1.12 2.34 15.41
C ALA A 54 0.25 3.06 14.37
N ALA A 55 0.55 4.32 14.06
CA ALA A 55 -0.14 5.10 13.04
C ALA A 55 0.01 4.49 11.64
N ALA A 56 1.21 4.02 11.28
CA ALA A 56 1.45 3.35 10.00
C ALA A 56 0.64 2.05 9.88
N GLY A 57 0.61 1.23 10.93
CA GLY A 57 -0.21 0.01 10.98
C GLY A 57 -1.70 0.31 10.88
N ALA A 58 -2.19 1.30 11.64
CA ALA A 58 -3.58 1.74 11.59
C ALA A 58 -3.97 2.28 10.21
N ASN A 59 -3.05 2.98 9.53
CA ASN A 59 -3.27 3.51 8.18
C ASN A 59 -3.43 2.38 7.15
N VAL A 60 -2.55 1.36 7.15
CA VAL A 60 -2.66 0.20 6.25
C VAL A 60 -3.93 -0.59 6.52
N TRP A 61 -4.25 -0.82 7.79
CA TRP A 61 -5.49 -1.49 8.18
C TRP A 61 -6.74 -0.72 7.70
N THR A 62 -6.78 0.60 7.91
CA THR A 62 -7.91 1.45 7.46
C THR A 62 -8.05 1.46 5.94
N MET A 63 -6.93 1.44 5.21
CA MET A 63 -6.91 1.33 3.76
C MET A 63 -7.63 0.05 3.29
N TYR A 64 -7.34 -1.10 3.90
CA TYR A 64 -7.97 -2.37 3.55
C TYR A 64 -9.44 -2.40 3.92
N ILE A 65 -9.84 -1.86 5.08
CA ILE A 65 -11.27 -1.71 5.42
C ILE A 65 -12.01 -0.93 4.34
N ARG A 66 -11.43 0.18 3.86
CA ARG A 66 -12.07 1.02 2.84
C ARG A 66 -12.15 0.32 1.48
N ILE A 67 -11.10 -0.39 1.06
CA ILE A 67 -11.12 -1.23 -0.15
C ILE A 67 -12.25 -2.26 -0.05
N ASN A 68 -12.31 -2.99 1.07
CA ASN A 68 -13.33 -4.01 1.32
C ASN A 68 -14.75 -3.45 1.29
N LYS A 69 -14.97 -2.27 1.88
CA LYS A 69 -16.27 -1.58 1.83
C LYS A 69 -16.64 -1.18 0.41
N ALA A 70 -15.71 -0.63 -0.37
CA ALA A 70 -15.98 -0.22 -1.76
C ALA A 70 -16.44 -1.38 -2.65
N ILE A 71 -15.97 -2.61 -2.36
CA ILE A 71 -16.35 -3.82 -3.11
C ILE A 71 -17.44 -4.65 -2.42
N ASP A 72 -18.07 -4.15 -1.36
CA ASP A 72 -19.06 -4.83 -0.52
C ASP A 72 -18.62 -6.23 -0.04
N LEU A 73 -17.35 -6.33 0.38
CA LEU A 73 -16.74 -7.53 0.93
C LEU A 73 -16.18 -7.29 2.34
N PRO A 74 -17.04 -7.04 3.36
CA PRO A 74 -16.57 -6.73 4.70
C PRO A 74 -15.97 -7.96 5.39
N PHE A 75 -14.65 -7.96 5.58
CA PHE A 75 -13.98 -8.91 6.47
C PHE A 75 -14.06 -8.49 7.94
N SER A 76 -13.91 -9.46 8.84
CA SER A 76 -13.77 -9.19 10.27
C SER A 76 -12.54 -8.32 10.56
N GLU A 77 -12.66 -7.45 11.55
CA GLU A 77 -11.59 -6.52 11.93
C GLU A 77 -10.27 -7.25 12.26
N HIS A 78 -10.36 -8.36 13.01
CA HIS A 78 -9.23 -9.20 13.36
C HIS A 78 -8.50 -9.76 12.13
N LEU A 79 -9.26 -10.16 11.10
CA LEU A 79 -8.67 -10.65 9.85
C LEU A 79 -7.93 -9.53 9.12
N VAL A 80 -8.56 -8.37 8.95
CA VAL A 80 -7.93 -7.25 8.24
C VAL A 80 -6.67 -6.79 8.97
N LYS A 81 -6.69 -6.70 10.30
CA LYS A 81 -5.50 -6.43 11.12
C LYS A 81 -4.40 -7.46 10.88
N SER A 82 -4.74 -8.75 10.90
CA SER A 82 -3.77 -9.83 10.67
C SER A 82 -3.08 -9.71 9.31
N ILE A 83 -3.85 -9.44 8.24
CA ILE A 83 -3.32 -9.27 6.89
C ILE A 83 -2.46 -8.00 6.81
N ALA A 84 -2.94 -6.88 7.36
CA ALA A 84 -2.21 -5.61 7.40
C ALA A 84 -0.85 -5.77 8.09
N THR A 85 -0.82 -6.40 9.27
CA THR A 85 0.43 -6.63 10.02
C THR A 85 1.39 -7.56 9.27
N GLY A 86 0.89 -8.65 8.68
CA GLY A 86 1.73 -9.59 7.92
C GLY A 86 2.38 -8.93 6.70
N LEU A 87 1.57 -8.23 5.90
CA LEU A 87 2.06 -7.53 4.71
C LEU A 87 3.00 -6.37 5.07
N ALA A 88 2.67 -5.59 6.10
CA ALA A 88 3.55 -4.52 6.59
C ALA A 88 4.90 -5.05 7.07
N THR A 89 4.92 -6.16 7.82
CA THR A 89 6.16 -6.81 8.29
C THR A 89 7.02 -7.26 7.11
N ASN A 90 6.42 -7.93 6.12
CA ASN A 90 7.15 -8.39 4.94
C ASN A 90 7.72 -7.22 4.12
N LEU A 91 6.93 -6.17 3.86
CA LEU A 91 7.42 -4.98 3.15
C LEU A 91 8.51 -4.24 3.93
N ALA A 92 8.36 -4.12 5.25
CA ALA A 92 9.38 -3.53 6.11
C ALA A 92 10.70 -4.33 6.05
N SER A 93 10.64 -5.65 5.91
CA SER A 93 11.85 -6.46 5.74
C SER A 93 12.60 -6.16 4.43
N TYR A 94 11.89 -5.71 3.38
CA TYR A 94 12.50 -5.39 2.08
C TYR A 94 13.04 -3.97 2.01
N PHE A 95 12.33 -3.02 2.63
CA PHE A 95 12.65 -1.59 2.50
C PHE A 95 13.17 -0.96 3.80
N GLY A 96 13.31 -1.73 4.88
CA GLY A 96 13.75 -1.26 6.19
C GLY A 96 15.11 -0.56 6.15
N ALA A 97 16.06 -1.07 5.36
CA ALA A 97 17.35 -0.42 5.16
C ALA A 97 17.22 1.00 4.55
N SER A 98 16.32 1.18 3.58
CA SER A 98 16.07 2.51 2.99
C SER A 98 15.44 3.47 3.98
N LEU A 99 14.57 2.98 4.86
CA LEU A 99 13.96 3.77 5.94
C LEU A 99 15.02 4.21 6.96
N ILE A 100 15.91 3.30 7.37
CA ILE A 100 17.01 3.59 8.29
C ILE A 100 17.97 4.63 7.69
N VAL A 101 18.35 4.46 6.41
CA VAL A 101 19.21 5.42 5.70
C VAL A 101 18.56 6.81 5.65
N GLY A 102 17.26 6.88 5.35
CA GLY A 102 16.52 8.14 5.37
C GLY A 102 16.63 8.85 6.73
N THR A 103 16.46 8.10 7.81
CA THR A 103 16.60 8.62 9.19
C THR A 103 18.03 9.08 9.49
N ALA A 104 19.05 8.32 9.08
CA ALA A 104 20.45 8.69 9.30
C ALA A 104 20.83 9.98 8.55
N VAL A 105 20.38 10.13 7.30
CA VAL A 105 20.63 11.34 6.49
C VAL A 105 19.98 12.58 7.12
N LYS A 106 18.83 12.42 7.80
CA LYS A 106 18.15 13.53 8.49
C LYS A 106 18.96 14.15 9.63
N LEU A 107 19.93 13.42 10.20
CA LEU A 107 20.75 13.88 11.32
C LEU A 107 21.73 15.00 10.94
N PHE A 108 22.00 15.19 9.64
CA PHE A 108 22.82 16.29 9.17
C PHE A 108 21.97 17.56 9.01
N PRO A 109 22.25 18.64 9.78
CA PRO A 109 21.43 19.85 9.73
C PRO A 109 21.50 20.53 8.35
N GLY A 110 20.40 21.16 7.96
CA GLY A 110 20.27 21.84 6.67
C GLY A 110 19.85 20.87 5.55
N ILE A 111 20.70 20.71 4.53
CA ILE A 111 20.37 19.93 3.32
C ILE A 111 20.11 18.45 3.65
N GLY A 112 20.81 17.88 4.64
CA GLY A 112 20.62 16.50 5.06
C GLY A 112 19.22 16.23 5.62
N THR A 113 18.70 17.12 6.47
CA THR A 113 17.31 17.03 6.97
C THR A 113 16.29 17.03 5.83
N ALA A 114 16.40 17.97 4.87
CA ALA A 114 15.48 18.05 3.74
C ALA A 114 15.56 16.80 2.83
N ALA A 115 16.78 16.36 2.49
CA ALA A 115 17.00 15.18 1.67
C ALA A 115 16.50 13.90 2.34
N GLY A 116 16.78 13.74 3.64
CA GLY A 116 16.32 12.60 4.41
C GLY A 116 14.79 12.54 4.56
N ILE A 117 14.12 13.69 4.72
CA ILE A 117 12.65 13.77 4.68
C ILE A 117 12.11 13.33 3.33
N ALA A 118 12.70 13.80 2.23
CA ALA A 118 12.27 13.44 0.88
C ALA A 118 12.45 11.93 0.60
N ILE A 119 13.61 11.35 0.96
CA ILE A 119 13.91 9.93 0.76
C ILE A 119 12.95 9.05 1.57
N GLN A 120 12.78 9.36 2.86
CA GLN A 120 11.92 8.58 3.74
C GLN A 120 10.45 8.71 3.31
N GLY A 121 9.98 9.92 3.01
CA GLY A 121 8.62 10.16 2.53
C GLY A 121 8.31 9.39 1.24
N ALA A 122 9.20 9.47 0.24
CA ALA A 122 9.03 8.71 -0.99
C ALA A 122 8.98 7.19 -0.74
N THR A 123 9.84 6.69 0.14
CA THR A 123 9.89 5.25 0.47
C THR A 123 8.61 4.79 1.17
N ILE A 124 8.12 5.56 2.15
CA ILE A 124 6.87 5.25 2.87
C ILE A 124 5.66 5.32 1.95
N TYR A 125 5.60 6.33 1.08
CA TYR A 125 4.57 6.42 0.05
C TYR A 125 4.58 5.16 -0.83
N GLY A 126 5.76 4.77 -1.32
CA GLY A 126 5.89 3.62 -2.20
C GLY A 126 5.54 2.28 -1.55
N VAL A 127 5.97 2.06 -0.32
CA VAL A 127 5.59 0.87 0.47
C VAL A 127 4.08 0.80 0.66
N THR A 128 3.42 1.92 0.94
CA THR A 128 1.96 1.96 1.14
C THR A 128 1.20 1.68 -0.17
N VAL A 129 1.67 2.23 -1.29
CA VAL A 129 1.13 1.92 -2.62
C VAL A 129 1.27 0.43 -2.95
N ALA A 130 2.45 -0.14 -2.72
CA ALA A 130 2.69 -1.56 -2.95
C ALA A 130 1.77 -2.44 -2.10
N ALA A 131 1.56 -2.08 -0.83
CA ALA A 131 0.63 -2.78 0.06
C ALA A 131 -0.80 -2.79 -0.51
N GLY A 132 -1.30 -1.64 -0.99
CA GLY A 132 -2.61 -1.53 -1.63
C GLY A 132 -2.73 -2.37 -2.90
N ILE A 133 -1.74 -2.32 -3.78
CA ILE A 133 -1.72 -3.10 -5.04
C ILE A 133 -1.71 -4.59 -4.75
N VAL A 134 -0.84 -5.07 -3.86
CA VAL A 134 -0.74 -6.49 -3.50
C VAL A 134 -2.06 -6.99 -2.93
N TYR A 135 -2.67 -6.21 -2.03
CA TYR A 135 -3.95 -6.58 -1.43
C TYR A 135 -5.07 -6.71 -2.48
N MET A 136 -5.22 -5.71 -3.37
CA MET A 136 -6.22 -5.75 -4.43
C MET A 136 -5.99 -6.91 -5.42
N LYS A 137 -4.75 -7.16 -5.82
CA LYS A 137 -4.39 -8.29 -6.70
C LYS A 137 -4.71 -9.63 -6.04
N ALA A 138 -4.44 -9.77 -4.75
CA ALA A 138 -4.76 -10.99 -4.02
C ALA A 138 -6.27 -11.22 -3.90
N LEU A 139 -7.05 -10.17 -3.60
CA LEU A 139 -8.51 -10.25 -3.60
C LEU A 139 -9.05 -10.65 -4.96
N ALA A 140 -8.58 -10.00 -6.03
CA ALA A 140 -9.00 -10.32 -7.39
C ALA A 140 -8.71 -11.78 -7.75
N ALA A 141 -7.51 -12.26 -7.42
CA ALA A 141 -7.10 -13.64 -7.69
C ALA A 141 -7.97 -14.67 -6.95
N VAL A 142 -8.28 -14.45 -5.67
CA VAL A 142 -9.14 -15.37 -4.89
C VAL A 142 -10.58 -15.30 -5.37
N LEU A 143 -11.11 -14.10 -5.63
CA LEU A 143 -12.47 -13.92 -6.14
C LEU A 143 -12.69 -14.60 -7.50
N ASN A 144 -11.70 -14.54 -8.40
CA ASN A 144 -11.78 -15.19 -9.71
C ASN A 144 -11.77 -16.72 -9.63
N LYS A 145 -11.20 -17.29 -8.56
CA LYS A 145 -11.14 -18.75 -8.35
C LYS A 145 -12.33 -19.28 -7.54
N ARG A 146 -13.16 -18.40 -6.98
CA ARG A 146 -14.22 -18.81 -6.06
C ARG A 146 -15.27 -19.67 -6.78
N THR A 147 -15.56 -20.83 -6.23
CA THR A 147 -16.69 -21.69 -6.63
C THR A 147 -17.88 -21.56 -5.69
N SER A 148 -17.69 -20.98 -4.50
CA SER A 148 -18.70 -20.74 -3.46
C SER A 148 -18.76 -19.26 -3.03
N GLY A 149 -19.72 -18.91 -2.17
CA GLY A 149 -20.05 -17.54 -1.77
C GLY A 149 -19.03 -16.85 -0.85
N ASP A 150 -18.26 -17.60 -0.06
CA ASP A 150 -17.32 -17.06 0.91
C ASP A 150 -15.87 -17.07 0.39
N ILE A 151 -15.07 -16.08 0.80
CA ILE A 151 -13.63 -16.05 0.51
C ILE A 151 -12.88 -16.95 1.48
N ASP A 152 -12.07 -17.86 0.94
CA ASP A 152 -11.08 -18.60 1.73
C ASP A 152 -9.95 -17.66 2.20
N VAL A 153 -9.92 -17.43 3.50
CA VAL A 153 -8.94 -16.57 4.18
C VAL A 153 -7.52 -17.11 4.09
N GLY A 154 -7.37 -18.43 4.13
CA GLY A 154 -6.08 -19.11 3.96
C GLY A 154 -5.54 -18.91 2.55
N GLU A 155 -6.40 -18.99 1.53
CA GLU A 155 -6.04 -18.71 0.15
C GLU A 155 -5.67 -17.24 -0.07
N LEU A 156 -6.40 -16.30 0.55
CA LEU A 156 -6.05 -14.88 0.49
C LEU A 156 -4.66 -14.62 1.07
N LYS A 157 -4.35 -15.18 2.25
CA LYS A 157 -3.03 -15.05 2.88
C LYS A 157 -1.93 -15.66 2.03
N SER A 158 -2.13 -16.88 1.51
CA SER A 158 -1.12 -17.55 0.68
C SER A 158 -0.89 -16.82 -0.65
N THR A 159 -1.92 -16.21 -1.23
CA THR A 159 -1.82 -15.39 -2.43
C THR A 159 -1.03 -14.11 -2.17
N ILE A 160 -1.28 -13.44 -1.02
CA ILE A 160 -0.48 -12.28 -0.59
C ILE A 160 0.99 -12.68 -0.43
N ASP A 161 1.25 -13.81 0.23
CA ASP A 161 2.61 -14.33 0.43
C ASP A 161 3.31 -14.66 -0.89
N ALA A 162 2.59 -15.20 -1.87
CA ALA A 162 3.13 -15.47 -3.20
C ALA A 162 3.47 -14.16 -3.94
N LEU A 163 2.57 -13.17 -3.91
CA LEU A 163 2.79 -11.88 -4.58
C LEU A 163 3.95 -11.09 -3.97
N ILE A 164 4.13 -11.12 -2.64
CA ILE A 164 5.23 -10.42 -2.00
C ILE A 164 6.58 -11.14 -2.14
N ARG A 165 6.60 -12.44 -2.41
CA ARG A 165 7.85 -13.17 -2.68
C ARG A 165 8.51 -12.75 -3.99
N ASP A 166 7.73 -12.22 -4.93
CA ASP A 166 8.24 -11.60 -6.15
C ASP A 166 8.89 -10.24 -5.83
N ARG A 167 10.11 -10.30 -5.29
CA ARG A 167 10.87 -9.13 -4.82
C ARG A 167 11.11 -8.12 -5.93
N GLU A 168 11.35 -8.58 -7.16
CA GLU A 168 11.63 -7.69 -8.29
C GLU A 168 10.40 -6.88 -8.67
N ASN A 169 9.24 -7.53 -8.75
CA ASN A 169 7.98 -6.84 -8.98
C ASN A 169 7.64 -5.87 -7.85
N ILE A 170 7.79 -6.29 -6.59
CA ILE A 170 7.57 -5.39 -5.44
C ILE A 170 8.50 -4.19 -5.47
N LYS A 171 9.79 -4.40 -5.78
CA LYS A 171 10.77 -3.32 -5.93
C LYS A 171 10.38 -2.37 -7.06
N THR A 172 9.97 -2.90 -8.21
CA THR A 172 9.51 -2.11 -9.36
C THR A 172 8.30 -1.25 -9.01
N ILE A 173 7.32 -1.82 -8.31
CA ILE A 173 6.14 -1.08 -7.84
C ILE A 173 6.56 0.05 -6.90
N VAL A 174 7.43 -0.23 -5.91
CA VAL A 174 7.87 0.78 -4.93
C VAL A 174 8.74 1.86 -5.57
N GLU A 175 9.63 1.52 -6.50
CA GLU A 175 10.49 2.47 -7.21
C GLU A 175 9.69 3.38 -8.12
N GLY A 176 8.80 2.80 -8.93
CA GLY A 176 7.82 3.57 -9.68
C GLY A 176 7.05 4.50 -8.75
N ALA A 177 6.62 3.98 -7.58
CA ALA A 177 5.88 4.73 -6.57
C ALA A 177 6.62 5.97 -6.04
N LYS A 178 7.90 5.79 -5.75
CA LYS A 178 8.80 6.86 -5.32
C LYS A 178 8.98 7.93 -6.40
N GLU A 179 9.04 7.54 -7.67
CA GLU A 179 9.27 8.46 -8.78
C GLU A 179 8.10 9.42 -9.00
N SER A 180 6.84 8.93 -9.03
CA SER A 180 5.71 9.86 -9.15
C SER A 180 5.55 10.73 -7.92
N TYR A 181 5.78 10.20 -6.71
CA TYR A 181 5.74 11.03 -5.51
C TYR A 181 6.73 12.20 -5.61
N LYS A 182 7.94 11.94 -6.10
CA LYS A 182 8.95 12.99 -6.35
C LYS A 182 8.51 13.95 -7.46
N ALA A 183 7.91 13.45 -8.53
CA ALA A 183 7.41 14.27 -9.62
C ALA A 183 6.28 15.22 -9.17
N ASP A 184 5.31 14.71 -8.41
CA ASP A 184 4.19 15.48 -7.85
C ASP A 184 4.71 16.59 -6.92
N LYS A 185 5.71 16.27 -6.09
CA LYS A 185 6.35 17.27 -5.21
C LYS A 185 7.12 18.35 -5.97
N ARG A 186 7.76 18.02 -7.10
CA ARG A 186 8.44 18.99 -7.96
C ARG A 186 7.46 19.89 -8.72
N ALA A 187 6.28 19.37 -9.10
CA ALA A 187 5.25 20.15 -9.77
C ALA A 187 4.54 21.14 -8.84
N ALA A 188 4.58 20.89 -7.52
CA ALA A 188 3.95 21.72 -6.49
C ALA A 188 4.90 22.74 -5.84
N SER A 189 6.17 22.79 -6.25
CA SER A 189 7.23 23.68 -5.74
C SER A 189 7.63 24.71 -6.78
#